data_AF-X1VMX4-F1
#
_entry.id   AF-X1VMX4-F1
#
_cell.length_a   1.000
_cell.length_b   1.000
_cell.length_c   1.000
_cell.angle_alpha   90.00
_cell.angle_beta   90.00
_cell.angle_gamma   90.00
#
_symmetry.space_group_name_H-M   'P 1'
#
loop_
_entity.id
_entity.type
_entity.pdbx_description
1 polymer ?
#
loop_
_entity_poly.entity_id
_entity_poly.type
_entity_poly.pdbx_seq_one_letter_code
_entity_poly.pdbx_strand_id
1 'polypeptide(L)'
;NRGSVMLLDEKKNVFFIKAAYNLSEKVILNITFAKDENTIGWVVKNKKPLYVKDLEKDKRFSKKEGIDYKLKQLLMVPIIIEGEVKGV
;
A
#
# COMPACT_ATOMS: atom_id res chain seq x y z
N ASN A 1 4.40 12.99 10.08
CA ASN A 1 3.33 12.04 9.69
C ASN A 1 3.17 12.03 8.19
N ARG A 2 3.18 10.87 7.54
CA ARG A 2 2.99 10.71 6.10
C ARG A 2 2.02 9.58 5.80
N GLY A 3 1.30 9.68 4.69
CA GLY A 3 0.31 8.68 4.29
C GLY A 3 -0.18 8.89 2.87
N SER A 4 -0.88 7.90 2.35
CA SER A 4 -1.50 7.94 1.03
C SER A 4 -2.83 7.19 1.07
N VAL A 5 -3.74 7.60 0.19
CA VAL A 5 -4.89 6.80 -0.21
C VAL A 5 -4.55 6.22 -1.58
N MET A 6 -4.60 4.90 -1.69
CA MET A 6 -4.41 4.19 -2.94
C MET A 6 -5.74 3.60 -3.41
N LEU A 7 -6.01 3.67 -4.71
CA LEU A 7 -7.19 3.07 -5.32
C LEU A 7 -6.77 1.96 -6.29
N LEU A 8 -7.60 0.94 -6.40
CA LEU A 8 -7.42 -0.17 -7.33
C LEU A 8 -7.86 0.25 -8.74
N ASP A 9 -6.95 0.17 -9.70
CA ASP A 9 -7.29 0.08 -11.12
C ASP A 9 -7.63 -1.39 -11.43
N GLU A 10 -8.92 -1.71 -11.55
CA GLU A 10 -9.39 -3.08 -11.76
C GLU A 10 -8.96 -3.67 -13.12
N LYS A 11 -8.77 -2.82 -14.13
CA LYS A 11 -8.37 -3.28 -15.47
C LYS A 11 -6.90 -3.71 -15.48
N LYS A 12 -6.06 -3.00 -14.74
CA LYS A 12 -4.62 -3.28 -14.63
C LYS A 12 -4.27 -4.17 -13.43
N ASN A 13 -5.23 -4.37 -12.52
CA ASN A 13 -5.07 -5.10 -11.26
C ASN A 13 -3.94 -4.53 -10.37
N VAL A 14 -3.81 -3.20 -10.35
CA VAL A 14 -2.78 -2.49 -9.57
C VAL A 14 -3.39 -1.38 -8.72
N PHE A 15 -2.82 -1.16 -7.54
CA PHE A 15 -3.09 0.02 -6.74
C PHE A 15 -2.17 1.18 -7.15
N PHE A 16 -2.74 2.38 -7.24
CA PHE A 16 -2.02 3.62 -7.50
C PHE A 16 -2.39 4.68 -6.48
N ILE A 17 -1.48 5.63 -6.22
CA ILE A 17 -1.72 6.71 -5.25
C ILE A 17 -2.71 7.71 -5.84
N LYS A 18 -3.85 7.91 -5.17
CA LYS A 18 -4.87 8.91 -5.54
C LYS A 18 -4.70 10.21 -4.75
N ALA A 19 -4.26 10.10 -3.50
CA ALA A 19 -3.96 11.23 -2.63
C ALA A 19 -2.78 10.89 -1.73
N ALA A 20 -1.97 11.90 -1.38
CA ALA A 20 -0.78 11.74 -0.56
C ALA A 20 -0.58 12.93 0.37
N TYR A 21 0.01 12.67 1.52
CA TYR A 21 0.42 13.67 2.49
C TYR A 21 1.84 13.38 2.97
N ASN A 22 2.74 14.36 2.86
CA ASN A 22 4.16 14.25 3.23
C ASN A 22 4.89 13.04 2.60
N LEU A 23 4.55 12.72 1.35
CA LEU A 23 5.30 11.79 0.49
C LEU A 23 6.03 12.61 -0.58
N SER A 24 7.22 12.17 -0.98
CA SER A 24 7.96 12.83 -2.05
C SER A 24 7.29 12.57 -3.40
N GLU A 25 7.41 13.50 -4.33
CA GLU A 25 6.84 13.38 -5.67
C GLU A 25 7.37 12.14 -6.41
N LYS A 26 8.66 11.81 -6.24
CA LYS A 26 9.25 10.57 -6.75
C LYS A 26 8.52 9.32 -6.25
N VAL A 27 8.09 9.31 -4.99
CA VAL A 27 7.32 8.20 -4.41
C VAL A 27 5.91 8.15 -5.00
N ILE A 28 5.27 9.31 -5.13
CA ILE A 28 3.90 9.40 -5.67
C ILE A 28 3.83 8.90 -7.12
N LEU A 29 4.79 9.30 -7.97
CA LEU A 29 4.79 8.98 -9.40
C LEU A 29 5.21 7.53 -9.72
N ASN A 30 6.04 6.91 -8.87
CA ASN A 30 6.65 5.61 -9.18
C ASN A 30 6.06 4.44 -8.38
N ILE A 31 5.17 4.69 -7.41
CA ILE A 31 4.55 3.61 -6.64
C ILE A 31 3.27 3.13 -7.31
N THR A 32 3.35 1.90 -7.80
CA THR A 32 2.22 1.03 -8.07
C THR A 32 2.47 -0.31 -7.38
N PHE A 33 1.42 -1.02 -6.98
CA PHE A 33 1.54 -2.37 -6.41
C PHE A 33 0.52 -3.29 -7.06
N ALA A 34 0.92 -4.52 -7.42
CA ALA A 34 -0.06 -5.50 -7.87
C ALA A 34 -1.00 -5.88 -6.71
N LYS A 35 -2.26 -6.21 -7.04
CA LYS A 35 -3.32 -6.48 -6.04
C LYS A 35 -2.96 -7.61 -5.07
N ASP A 36 -2.13 -8.56 -5.48
CA ASP A 36 -1.67 -9.72 -4.73
C ASP A 36 -0.26 -9.57 -4.14
N GLU A 37 0.37 -8.41 -4.32
CA GLU A 37 1.75 -8.15 -3.92
C GLU A 37 1.87 -7.82 -2.41
N ASN A 38 2.81 -8.45 -1.72
CA ASN A 38 3.33 -7.98 -0.43
C ASN A 38 2.23 -7.73 0.64
N THR A 39 2.35 -6.62 1.37
CA THR A 39 1.39 -6.19 2.40
C THR A 39 0.03 -5.84 1.80
N ILE A 40 -0.03 -5.36 0.56
CA ILE A 40 -1.29 -5.07 -0.14
C ILE A 40 -2.08 -6.34 -0.39
N GLY A 41 -1.43 -7.38 -0.94
CA GLY A 41 -2.06 -8.68 -1.15
C GLY A 41 -2.61 -9.29 0.13
N TRP A 42 -1.89 -9.13 1.25
CA TRP A 42 -2.40 -9.56 2.55
C TRP A 42 -3.66 -8.80 2.96
N VAL A 43 -3.69 -7.46 2.83
CA VAL A 43 -4.84 -6.63 3.19
C VAL A 43 -6.04 -6.94 2.29
N VAL A 44 -5.82 -7.07 0.98
CA VAL A 44 -6.85 -7.44 0.00
C VAL A 44 -7.47 -8.80 0.32
N LYS A 45 -6.63 -9.81 0.56
CA LYS A 45 -7.09 -11.17 0.86
C LYS A 45 -7.86 -11.27 2.17
N ASN A 46 -7.39 -10.60 3.22
CA ASN A 46 -7.96 -10.73 4.56
C ASN A 46 -9.07 -9.72 4.84
N LYS A 47 -9.26 -8.69 4.00
CA LYS A 47 -10.23 -7.60 4.17
C LYS A 47 -10.17 -6.97 5.57
N LYS A 48 -8.96 -6.86 6.12
CA LYS A 48 -8.68 -6.39 7.50
C LYS A 48 -7.53 -5.38 7.52
N PRO A 49 -7.53 -4.44 8.49
CA PRO A 49 -6.39 -3.57 8.71
C PRO A 49 -5.12 -4.36 9.01
N LEU A 50 -3.99 -3.84 8.54
CA LEU A 50 -2.66 -4.38 8.81
C LEU A 50 -1.81 -3.32 9.49
N TYR A 51 -1.39 -3.59 10.72
CA TYR A 51 -0.37 -2.81 11.42
C TYR A 51 0.95 -3.58 11.46
N VAL A 52 2.01 -2.91 11.05
CA VAL A 52 3.39 -3.41 11.06
C VAL A 52 4.25 -2.48 11.90
N LYS A 53 4.81 -3.02 12.99
CA LYS A 53 5.65 -2.27 13.94
C LYS A 53 7.12 -2.16 13.50
N ASP A 54 7.57 -3.08 12.66
CA ASP A 54 8.93 -3.08 12.12
C ASP A 54 8.90 -3.68 10.71
N LEU A 55 8.90 -2.80 9.70
CA LEU A 55 8.83 -3.19 8.29
C LEU A 55 10.02 -4.04 7.85
N GLU A 56 11.20 -3.83 8.43
CA GLU A 56 12.41 -4.57 8.05
C GLU A 56 12.37 -6.03 8.50
N LYS A 57 11.50 -6.35 9.46
CA LYS A 57 11.30 -7.71 9.99
C LYS A 57 10.03 -8.36 9.48
N ASP A 58 9.16 -7.63 8.77
CA ASP A 58 7.91 -8.18 8.28
C ASP A 58 8.12 -8.86 6.92
N LYS A 59 8.00 -10.18 6.88
CA LYS A 59 8.15 -10.99 5.66
C LYS A 59 7.18 -10.63 4.53
N ARG A 60 6.10 -9.90 4.82
CA ARG A 60 5.14 -9.43 3.81
C ARG A 60 5.60 -8.14 3.15
N PHE A 61 6.59 -7.46 3.71
CA PHE A 61 7.12 -6.23 3.18
C PHE A 61 8.31 -6.51 2.26
N SER A 62 8.23 -6.01 1.03
CA SER A 62 9.35 -6.00 0.10
C SER A 62 9.66 -4.55 -0.29
N LYS A 63 10.92 -4.15 -0.17
CA LYS A 63 11.38 -2.83 -0.62
C LYS A 63 11.42 -2.83 -2.15
N LYS A 64 10.79 -1.85 -2.80
CA LYS A 64 11.01 -1.59 -4.23
C LYS A 64 12.34 -0.86 -4.43
N GLU A 65 13.11 -1.29 -5.42
CA GLU A 65 14.39 -0.68 -5.77
C GLU A 65 14.21 0.80 -6.15
N GLY A 66 15.21 1.63 -5.82
CA GLY A 66 15.21 3.06 -6.14
C GLY A 66 14.29 3.93 -5.27
N ILE A 67 13.54 3.32 -4.34
CA ILE A 67 12.67 4.02 -3.40
C ILE A 67 13.23 3.88 -1.97
N ASP A 68 13.65 5.01 -1.40
CA ASP A 68 14.04 5.08 -0.01
C ASP A 68 12.78 5.20 0.88
N TYR A 69 12.24 4.05 1.24
CA TYR A 69 11.21 3.93 2.26
C TYR A 69 11.84 4.19 3.63
N LYS A 70 12.06 5.46 3.99
CA LYS A 70 12.38 5.87 5.38
C LYS A 70 11.22 5.61 6.37
N LEU A 71 10.57 4.44 6.29
CA LEU A 71 9.40 4.00 7.06
C LEU A 71 9.82 2.81 7.91
N LYS A 72 9.66 2.91 9.23
CA LYS A 72 9.84 1.80 10.15
C LYS A 72 8.52 1.07 10.44
N GLN A 73 7.42 1.81 10.43
CA GLN A 73 6.09 1.34 10.78
C GLN A 73 5.10 1.64 9.66
N LEU A 74 4.06 0.82 9.57
CA LEU A 74 3.02 0.95 8.56
C LEU A 74 1.67 0.57 9.15
N LEU A 75 0.65 1.39 8.88
CA LEU A 75 -0.75 1.03 9.07
C LEU A 75 -1.43 1.12 7.70
N MET A 76 -2.08 0.04 7.30
CA MET A 76 -2.88 -0.03 6.07
C MET A 76 -4.30 -0.40 6.45
N VAL A 77 -5.28 0.31 5.89
CA VAL A 77 -6.70 0.12 6.23
C VAL A 77 -7.47 -0.07 4.93
N PRO A 78 -8.15 -1.21 4.73
CA PRO A 78 -8.87 -1.45 3.48
C PRO A 78 -10.09 -0.52 3.35
N ILE A 79 -10.25 0.06 2.17
CA ILE A 79 -11.49 0.73 1.74
C ILE A 79 -12.34 -0.34 1.05
N ILE A 80 -13.44 -0.74 1.69
CA ILE A 80 -14.31 -1.82 1.23
C ILE A 80 -15.62 -1.23 0.72
N ILE A 81 -15.96 -1.53 -0.53
CA ILE A 81 -17.23 -1.15 -1.17
C ILE A 81 -17.84 -2.43 -1.75
N GLU A 82 -19.10 -2.69 -1.43
CA GLU A 82 -19.82 -3.89 -1.88
C GLU A 82 -19.07 -5.20 -1.57
N GLY A 83 -18.44 -5.24 -0.39
CA GLY A 83 -17.67 -6.39 0.05
C GLY A 83 -16.28 -6.51 -0.59
N GLU A 84 -15.91 -5.69 -1.58
CA GLU A 84 -14.62 -5.75 -2.27
C GLU A 84 -13.66 -4.64 -1.87
N VAL A 85 -12.36 -4.93 -1.82
CA VAL A 85 -11.34 -3.93 -1.51
C VAL A 85 -11.08 -3.07 -2.75
N LYS A 86 -11.50 -1.80 -2.67
CA LYS A 86 -11.33 -0.80 -3.75
C LYS A 86 -10.16 0.14 -3.50
N GLY A 87 -9.65 0.19 -2.27
CA GLY A 87 -8.55 1.07 -1.88
C GLY A 87 -7.88 0.64 -0.59
N VAL A 88 -6.76 1.29 -0.28
CA VAL A 88 -6.00 1.16 0.98
C VAL A 88 -5.40 2.49 1.42
#